data_AF-A0A8H8T267-F1
#
_entry.id   AF-A0A8H8T267-F1
#
_cell.length_a   1.000
_cell.length_b   1.000
_cell.length_c   1.000
_cell.angle_alpha   90.00
_cell.angle_beta   90.00
_cell.angle_gamma   90.00
#
_symmetry.space_group_name_H-M   'P 1'
#
loop_
_entity.id
_entity.type
_entity.pdbx_description
1 polymer ?
#
loop_
_entity_poly.entity_id
_entity_poly.type
_entity_poly.pdbx_seq_one_letter_code
_entity_poly.pdbx_strand_id
1 'polypeptide(L)'
;MPSHLAPYTLVAKAPTEFDRFIPAQSIKIEELESALSIIPNNPVSQPTTSLSIHNSAPPIGTVVHPEGGPISYRGCIVSTQTLTDAHSIIADRILDRCERPAEDAKITIFLYVLGRQIDYYVVDHESKAITWAAGQVPESLKGATRAKHEHEYWIHMENFPGPRFSTPDDLRLLKHVLSSNAIDALTSEGSTSPMSVQQIQTHLKSLESFSSGGDIHKTYAVARLWNLILQSRVINKYGTTDARLDRFVSITDNPPIFVGMYAFIAKLMFKRPHTHLGRCSRAWADRIAYTEEWRKFKATNEKEWKQVAKLVGS
;
A
#
# COMPACT_ATOMS: atom_id res chain seq x y z
N MET A 1 27.98 22.36 -32.54
CA MET A 1 26.98 21.29 -32.71
C MET A 1 26.11 21.28 -31.47
N PRO A 2 24.77 21.40 -31.58
CA PRO A 2 23.91 21.31 -30.42
C PRO A 2 23.89 19.85 -29.95
N SER A 3 24.38 19.61 -28.75
CA SER A 3 24.25 18.31 -28.08
C SER A 3 22.77 18.07 -27.82
N HIS A 4 22.11 17.25 -28.64
CA HIS A 4 20.77 16.77 -28.34
C HIS A 4 20.84 15.95 -27.04
N LEU A 5 20.50 16.58 -25.92
CA LEU A 5 20.33 15.91 -24.64
C LEU A 5 19.24 14.83 -24.81
N ALA A 6 19.47 13.65 -24.24
CA ALA A 6 18.47 12.60 -24.27
C ALA A 6 17.17 13.07 -23.60
N PRO A 7 16.00 12.65 -24.10
CA PRO A 7 14.70 13.06 -23.59
C PRO A 7 14.42 12.49 -22.18
N TYR A 8 13.49 13.10 -21.48
CA TYR A 8 12.94 12.56 -20.23
C TYR A 8 12.03 11.35 -20.51
N THR A 9 12.12 10.34 -19.65
CA THR A 9 11.31 9.11 -19.72
C THR A 9 10.30 9.10 -18.58
N LEU A 10 9.00 8.98 -18.91
CA LEU A 10 7.95 8.75 -17.93
C LEU A 10 7.93 7.27 -17.51
N VAL A 11 7.92 7.02 -16.21
CA VAL A 11 7.83 5.69 -15.63
C VAL A 11 6.63 5.64 -14.70
N ALA A 12 5.63 4.87 -15.10
CA ALA A 12 4.46 4.60 -14.27
C ALA A 12 4.86 3.77 -13.05
N LYS A 13 4.43 4.21 -11.87
CA LYS A 13 4.68 3.53 -10.59
C LYS A 13 3.39 3.20 -9.86
N ALA A 14 3.39 2.13 -9.09
CA ALA A 14 2.40 1.94 -8.04
C ALA A 14 2.84 2.71 -6.78
N PRO A 15 1.91 3.25 -5.97
CA PRO A 15 2.22 3.87 -4.67
C PRO A 15 3.12 3.01 -3.76
N THR A 16 2.98 1.69 -3.78
CA THR A 16 3.85 0.75 -3.02
C THR A 16 5.28 0.63 -3.56
N GLU A 17 5.54 1.05 -4.80
CA GLU A 17 6.89 1.05 -5.39
C GLU A 17 7.69 2.31 -5.01
N PHE A 18 7.02 3.31 -4.42
CA PHE A 18 7.66 4.49 -3.89
C PHE A 18 8.16 4.25 -2.46
N ASP A 19 9.47 4.26 -2.28
CA ASP A 19 10.08 4.21 -0.94
C ASP A 19 10.23 5.62 -0.36
N ARG A 20 9.28 5.99 0.48
CA ARG A 20 9.26 7.30 1.16
C ARG A 20 10.40 7.49 2.19
N PHE A 21 11.11 6.44 2.56
CA PHE A 21 12.21 6.51 3.54
C PHE A 21 13.55 6.84 2.90
N ILE A 22 13.64 6.80 1.57
CA ILE A 22 14.84 7.23 0.85
C ILE A 22 14.93 8.76 0.93
N PRO A 23 16.04 9.34 1.43
CA PRO A 23 16.22 10.78 1.48
C PRO A 23 16.02 11.40 0.10
N ALA A 24 15.19 12.45 0.02
CA ALA A 24 14.95 13.16 -1.22
C ALA A 24 16.25 13.78 -1.73
N GLN A 25 16.59 13.49 -2.98
CA GLN A 25 17.69 14.16 -3.67
C GLN A 25 17.19 15.50 -4.21
N SER A 26 17.90 16.59 -3.94
CA SER A 26 17.64 17.88 -4.59
C SER A 26 18.08 17.79 -6.04
N ILE A 27 17.16 17.90 -6.99
CA ILE A 27 17.48 17.89 -8.41
C ILE A 27 17.24 19.28 -9.00
N LYS A 28 18.27 19.80 -9.68
CA LYS A 28 18.08 20.89 -10.65
C LYS A 28 17.59 20.24 -11.93
N ILE A 29 16.34 20.51 -12.31
CA ILE A 29 15.84 20.14 -13.62
C ILE A 29 16.52 21.09 -14.62
N GLU A 30 17.59 20.61 -15.24
CA GLU A 30 18.36 21.36 -16.24
C GLU A 30 17.50 21.54 -17.50
N GLU A 31 17.05 22.77 -17.69
CA GLU A 31 16.35 23.31 -18.86
C GLU A 31 15.01 22.66 -19.23
N LEU A 32 13.97 23.46 -19.00
CA LEU A 32 12.56 23.20 -19.29
C LEU A 32 12.30 22.68 -20.71
N GLU A 33 13.13 23.06 -21.69
CA GLU A 33 13.00 22.66 -23.09
C GLU A 33 13.25 21.15 -23.33
N SER A 34 14.07 20.49 -22.52
CA SER A 34 14.29 19.04 -22.59
C SER A 34 13.14 18.25 -21.95
N ALA A 35 12.47 18.82 -20.94
CA ALA A 35 11.21 18.28 -20.42
C ALA A 35 10.06 18.38 -21.45
N LEU A 36 10.24 19.17 -22.52
CA LEU A 36 9.26 19.25 -23.60
C LEU A 36 9.31 18.04 -24.57
N SER A 37 10.43 17.32 -24.64
CA SER A 37 10.65 16.18 -25.53
C SER A 37 10.42 14.82 -24.86
N ILE A 38 9.42 14.68 -23.99
CA ILE A 38 9.08 13.40 -23.32
C ILE A 38 8.76 12.34 -24.38
N ILE A 39 9.66 11.36 -24.56
CA ILE A 39 9.45 10.23 -25.46
C ILE A 39 8.62 9.17 -24.72
N PRO A 40 7.49 8.74 -25.28
CA PRO A 40 6.71 7.66 -24.70
C PRO A 40 7.41 6.32 -24.90
N ASN A 41 7.24 5.40 -23.95
CA ASN A 41 7.65 4.00 -24.14
C ASN A 41 6.85 3.26 -25.24
N ASN A 42 5.82 3.89 -25.85
CA ASN A 42 5.13 3.41 -27.05
C ASN A 42 4.50 4.58 -27.84
N PRO A 43 4.65 4.66 -29.18
CA PRO A 43 4.07 5.73 -29.98
C PRO A 43 2.60 5.44 -30.28
N VAL A 44 1.67 6.24 -29.73
CA VAL A 44 0.27 6.27 -30.17
C VAL A 44 -0.20 7.72 -30.30
N SER A 45 -0.95 7.96 -31.38
CA SER A 45 -1.34 9.23 -31.97
C SER A 45 -2.04 10.20 -31.01
N GLN A 46 -1.64 11.47 -31.06
CA GLN A 46 -2.21 12.59 -30.31
C GLN A 46 -3.57 13.03 -30.88
N PRO A 47 -4.56 13.37 -30.03
CA PRO A 47 -5.56 14.37 -30.37
C PRO A 47 -5.14 15.72 -29.78
N THR A 48 -5.14 16.74 -30.63
CA THR A 48 -4.81 18.13 -30.31
C THR A 48 -6.04 18.85 -29.74
N THR A 49 -6.08 19.12 -28.44
CA THR A 49 -6.88 20.25 -27.91
C THR A 49 -6.32 20.68 -26.56
N SER A 50 -5.65 21.83 -26.52
CA SER A 50 -5.07 22.44 -25.33
C SER A 50 -6.15 23.12 -24.47
N LEU A 51 -6.24 22.77 -23.19
CA LEU A 51 -7.02 23.53 -22.22
C LEU A 51 -6.09 24.53 -21.50
N SER A 52 -6.33 25.81 -21.73
CA SER A 52 -5.65 26.90 -21.03
C SER A 52 -6.25 27.05 -19.63
N ILE A 53 -5.46 26.72 -18.60
CA ILE A 53 -5.73 27.14 -17.23
C ILE A 53 -4.87 28.39 -16.96
N HIS A 54 -5.31 29.54 -17.47
CA HIS A 54 -4.81 30.83 -17.00
C HIS A 54 -5.53 31.19 -15.69
N ASN A 55 -4.90 30.85 -14.56
CA ASN A 55 -5.10 31.50 -13.27
C ASN A 55 -3.80 31.34 -12.49
N SER A 56 -3.35 32.39 -11.78
CA SER A 56 -2.08 32.45 -11.04
C SER A 56 -1.77 31.12 -10.36
N ALA A 57 -0.66 30.47 -10.74
CA ALA A 57 -0.32 29.15 -10.26
C ALA A 57 -0.33 29.14 -8.72
N PRO A 58 -1.00 28.17 -8.07
CA PRO A 58 -1.09 28.13 -6.62
C PRO A 58 0.31 28.12 -6.00
N PRO A 59 0.48 28.76 -4.83
CA PRO A 59 1.78 28.82 -4.16
C PRO A 59 2.25 27.40 -3.82
N ILE A 60 3.57 27.18 -3.92
CA ILE A 60 4.19 25.95 -3.45
C ILE A 60 4.08 25.95 -1.92
N GLY A 61 3.48 24.89 -1.38
CA GLY A 61 3.42 24.64 0.06
C GLY A 61 4.30 23.47 0.45
N THR A 62 4.71 23.44 1.70
CA THR A 62 5.39 22.30 2.31
C THR A 62 4.68 21.94 3.61
N VAL A 63 4.52 20.65 3.85
CA VAL A 63 4.01 20.10 5.12
C VAL A 63 4.95 19.02 5.61
N VAL A 64 5.02 18.83 6.93
CA VAL A 64 5.79 17.73 7.53
C VAL A 64 4.87 16.52 7.67
N HIS A 65 5.26 15.41 7.04
CA HIS A 65 4.61 14.12 7.20
C HIS A 65 4.59 13.72 8.68
N PRO A 66 3.57 12.98 9.17
CA PRO A 66 3.55 12.54 10.58
C PRO A 66 4.75 11.69 11.03
N GLU A 67 5.48 11.10 10.08
CA GLU A 67 6.76 10.38 10.36
C GLU A 67 8.00 11.28 10.28
N GLY A 68 7.86 12.57 9.95
CA GLY A 68 8.91 13.59 10.02
C GLY A 68 9.50 14.08 8.69
N GLY A 69 9.23 13.41 7.57
CA GLY A 69 9.73 13.81 6.24
C GLY A 69 8.96 14.99 5.63
N PRO A 70 9.61 15.88 4.84
CA PRO A 70 8.90 16.96 4.16
C PRO A 70 8.11 16.44 2.96
N ILE A 71 6.92 17.00 2.76
CA ILE A 71 6.08 16.81 1.57
C ILE A 71 5.86 18.18 0.95
N SER A 72 6.26 18.33 -0.31
CA SER A 72 5.95 19.50 -1.12
C SER A 72 4.66 19.27 -1.88
N TYR A 73 3.84 20.32 -1.98
CA TYR A 73 2.62 20.29 -2.78
C TYR A 73 2.41 21.60 -3.54
N ARG A 74 1.77 21.50 -4.71
CA ARG A 74 1.36 22.66 -5.53
C ARG A 74 0.11 22.29 -6.31
N GLY A 75 -1.03 22.88 -5.97
CA GLY A 75 -2.31 22.46 -6.56
C GLY A 75 -2.60 20.99 -6.25
N CYS A 76 -2.71 20.16 -7.29
CA CYS A 76 -2.89 18.70 -7.20
C CYS A 76 -1.57 17.91 -7.14
N ILE A 77 -0.41 18.56 -7.28
CA ILE A 77 0.89 17.90 -7.35
C ILE A 77 1.42 17.65 -5.95
N VAL A 78 1.92 16.44 -5.69
CA VAL A 78 2.64 16.07 -4.46
C VAL A 78 3.99 15.42 -4.78
N SER A 79 4.99 15.71 -3.95
CA SER A 79 6.32 15.09 -4.05
C SER A 79 7.06 15.17 -2.71
N THR A 80 8.08 14.33 -2.53
CA THR A 80 9.09 14.52 -1.46
C THR A 80 10.23 15.44 -1.91
N GLN A 81 10.25 15.86 -3.17
CA GLN A 81 11.20 16.83 -3.72
C GLN A 81 10.65 18.25 -3.67
N THR A 82 11.52 19.25 -3.78
CA THR A 82 11.10 20.64 -3.97
C THR A 82 10.44 20.79 -5.34
N LEU A 83 9.19 21.23 -5.36
CA LEU A 83 8.46 21.46 -6.60
C LEU A 83 8.96 22.72 -7.32
N THR A 84 8.92 22.69 -8.65
CA THR A 84 9.32 23.78 -9.55
C THR A 84 8.27 23.93 -10.66
N ASP A 85 8.36 24.98 -11.48
CA ASP A 85 7.45 25.15 -12.63
C ASP A 85 7.53 24.00 -13.64
N ALA A 86 8.69 23.33 -13.73
CA ALA A 86 8.84 22.13 -14.55
C ALA A 86 7.91 20.99 -14.11
N HIS A 87 7.70 20.82 -12.79
CA HIS A 87 6.78 19.81 -12.28
C HIS A 87 5.34 20.10 -12.71
N SER A 88 4.94 21.38 -12.76
CA SER A 88 3.61 21.77 -13.23
C SER A 88 3.40 21.44 -14.70
N ILE A 89 4.38 21.76 -15.55
CA ILE A 89 4.32 21.44 -16.99
C ILE A 89 4.28 19.92 -17.22
N ILE A 90 5.07 19.15 -16.46
CA ILE A 90 5.06 17.69 -16.51
C ILE A 90 3.69 17.14 -16.07
N ALA A 91 3.13 17.67 -14.99
CA ALA A 91 1.83 17.25 -14.47
C ALA A 91 0.71 17.48 -15.49
N ASP A 92 0.63 18.67 -16.08
CA ASP A 92 -0.40 19.01 -17.07
C ASP A 92 -0.35 18.02 -18.26
N ARG A 93 0.86 17.71 -18.75
CA ARG A 93 1.05 16.75 -19.85
C ARG A 93 0.67 15.32 -19.50
N ILE A 94 0.88 14.90 -18.25
CA ILE A 94 0.45 13.58 -17.78
C ILE A 94 -1.07 13.53 -17.71
N LEU A 95 -1.70 14.57 -17.13
CA LEU A 95 -3.14 14.66 -16.99
C LEU A 95 -3.86 14.71 -18.34
N ASP A 96 -3.32 15.43 -19.33
CA ASP A 96 -3.83 15.46 -20.72
C ASP A 96 -3.87 14.07 -21.38
N ARG A 97 -3.06 13.13 -20.89
CA ARG A 97 -2.95 11.76 -21.42
C ARG A 97 -3.65 10.71 -20.56
N CYS A 98 -4.18 11.08 -19.41
CA CYS A 98 -5.03 10.20 -18.62
C CYS A 98 -6.43 10.18 -19.23
N GLU A 99 -7.15 9.08 -19.04
CA GLU A 99 -8.59 9.09 -19.29
C GLU A 99 -9.21 10.19 -18.44
N ARG A 100 -10.03 11.05 -19.06
CA ARG A 100 -10.58 12.22 -18.38
C ARG A 100 -11.43 11.74 -17.19
N PRO A 101 -11.06 12.11 -15.96
CA PRO A 101 -11.92 11.86 -14.82
C PRO A 101 -13.16 12.77 -14.90
N ALA A 102 -14.15 12.55 -14.04
CA ALA A 102 -15.34 13.38 -13.98
C ALA A 102 -14.99 14.87 -13.85
N GLU A 103 -15.85 15.76 -14.36
CA GLU A 103 -15.58 17.22 -14.40
C GLU A 103 -15.23 17.82 -13.02
N ASP A 104 -15.70 17.21 -11.93
CA ASP A 104 -15.46 17.64 -10.54
C ASP A 104 -14.50 16.74 -9.75
N ALA A 105 -13.80 15.81 -10.43
CA ALA A 105 -12.96 14.84 -9.76
C ALA A 105 -11.81 15.51 -9.00
N LYS A 106 -11.66 15.13 -7.73
CA LYS A 106 -10.53 15.56 -6.91
C LYS A 106 -9.33 14.67 -7.25
N ILE A 107 -8.37 15.25 -7.95
CA ILE A 107 -7.17 14.54 -8.41
C ILE A 107 -5.95 14.93 -7.58
N THR A 108 -5.09 13.95 -7.33
CA THR A 108 -3.70 14.17 -6.90
C THR A 108 -2.74 13.49 -7.86
N ILE A 109 -1.64 14.13 -8.21
CA ILE A 109 -0.56 13.54 -9.01
C ILE A 109 0.71 13.49 -8.19
N PHE A 110 1.29 12.29 -8.08
CA PHE A 110 2.63 12.12 -7.54
C PHE A 110 3.66 12.28 -8.65
N LEU A 111 4.72 13.04 -8.37
CA LEU A 111 5.87 13.18 -9.24
C LEU A 111 7.17 13.02 -8.46
N TYR A 112 8.11 12.27 -9.03
CA TYR A 112 9.48 12.20 -8.53
C TYR A 112 10.45 12.13 -9.71
N VAL A 113 11.37 13.08 -9.79
CA VAL A 113 12.36 13.14 -10.85
C VAL A 113 13.64 12.47 -10.36
N LEU A 114 14.26 11.62 -11.16
CA LEU A 114 15.57 11.04 -10.89
C LEU A 114 16.42 11.09 -12.17
N GLY A 115 17.31 12.08 -12.25
CA GLY A 115 18.05 12.36 -13.48
C GLY A 115 17.10 12.71 -14.62
N ARG A 116 16.95 11.80 -15.60
CA ARG A 116 16.01 11.93 -16.74
C ARG A 116 14.76 11.05 -16.62
N GLN A 117 14.64 10.29 -15.54
CA GLN A 117 13.45 9.50 -15.25
C GLN A 117 12.45 10.33 -14.46
N ILE A 118 11.18 10.22 -14.79
CA ILE A 118 10.08 10.84 -14.06
C ILE A 118 9.14 9.73 -13.62
N ASP A 119 9.19 9.41 -12.33
CA ASP A 119 8.27 8.48 -11.69
C ASP A 119 6.95 9.19 -11.40
N TYR A 120 5.84 8.57 -11.76
CA TYR A 120 4.52 9.19 -11.59
C TYR A 120 3.40 8.17 -11.36
N TYR A 121 2.34 8.66 -10.74
CA TYR A 121 1.00 8.07 -10.78
C TYR A 121 -0.05 9.14 -10.49
N VAL A 122 -1.28 8.90 -10.94
CA VAL A 122 -2.43 9.80 -10.74
C VAL A 122 -3.45 9.13 -9.84
N VAL A 123 -4.05 9.91 -8.95
CA VAL A 123 -5.01 9.46 -7.95
C VAL A 123 -6.32 10.18 -8.18
N ASP A 124 -7.39 9.43 -8.37
CA ASP A 124 -8.76 9.94 -8.32
C ASP A 124 -9.35 9.64 -6.93
N HIS A 125 -9.60 10.69 -6.16
CA HIS A 125 -10.13 10.57 -4.79
C HIS A 125 -11.64 10.29 -4.73
N GLU A 126 -12.38 10.50 -5.81
CA GLU A 126 -13.81 10.18 -5.87
C GLU A 126 -14.01 8.67 -6.04
N SER A 127 -13.35 8.09 -7.05
CA SER A 127 -13.39 6.64 -7.28
C SER A 127 -12.43 5.84 -6.40
N LYS A 128 -11.51 6.52 -5.70
CA LYS A 128 -10.41 5.92 -4.90
C LYS A 128 -9.55 4.99 -5.74
N ALA A 129 -9.25 5.41 -6.96
CA ALA A 129 -8.47 4.64 -7.92
C ALA A 129 -7.14 5.32 -8.24
N ILE A 130 -6.14 4.50 -8.58
CA ILE A 130 -4.89 4.94 -9.18
C ILE A 130 -4.99 4.74 -10.68
N THR A 131 -4.60 5.76 -11.45
CA THR A 131 -4.58 5.76 -12.91
C THR A 131 -3.21 6.21 -13.43
N TRP A 132 -2.94 5.91 -14.70
CA TRP A 132 -1.68 6.22 -15.37
C TRP A 132 -1.96 6.78 -16.77
N ALA A 133 -1.05 7.60 -17.27
CA ALA A 133 -1.19 8.20 -18.58
C ALA A 133 -1.13 7.11 -19.66
N ALA A 134 -1.98 7.24 -20.68
CA ALA A 134 -2.09 6.30 -21.79
C ALA A 134 -2.24 4.83 -21.36
N GLY A 135 -2.86 4.57 -20.20
CA GLY A 135 -3.08 3.20 -19.69
C GLY A 135 -1.79 2.44 -19.34
N GLN A 136 -0.69 3.14 -19.05
CA GLN A 136 0.60 2.54 -18.65
C GLN A 136 0.53 1.92 -17.25
N VAL A 137 -0.26 0.87 -17.07
CA VAL A 137 -0.39 0.18 -15.77
C VAL A 137 0.94 -0.54 -15.42
N PRO A 138 1.51 -0.31 -14.23
CA PRO A 138 2.69 -1.03 -13.74
C PRO A 138 2.48 -2.55 -13.77
N GLU A 139 3.55 -3.31 -14.01
CA GLU A 139 3.48 -4.77 -14.09
C GLU A 139 2.88 -5.40 -12.81
N SER A 140 3.20 -4.80 -11.65
CA SER A 140 2.71 -5.21 -10.33
C SER A 140 1.18 -5.10 -10.16
N LEU A 141 0.49 -4.40 -11.07
CA LEU A 141 -0.96 -4.18 -11.03
C LEU A 141 -1.71 -4.77 -12.23
N LYS A 142 -1.03 -5.37 -13.21
CA LYS A 142 -1.70 -6.05 -14.31
C LYS A 142 -2.47 -7.27 -13.80
N GLY A 143 -3.78 -7.31 -14.04
CA GLY A 143 -4.65 -8.38 -13.55
C GLY A 143 -4.84 -8.39 -12.03
N ALA A 144 -4.48 -7.31 -11.34
CA ALA A 144 -4.63 -7.21 -9.90
C ALA A 144 -6.10 -7.20 -9.48
N THR A 145 -6.35 -7.70 -8.27
CA THR A 145 -7.69 -7.69 -7.68
C THR A 145 -8.11 -6.28 -7.29
N ARG A 146 -9.43 -6.04 -7.19
CA ARG A 146 -9.96 -4.77 -6.67
C ARG A 146 -9.35 -4.39 -5.31
N ALA A 147 -9.18 -5.35 -4.41
CA ALA A 147 -8.55 -5.12 -3.10
C ALA A 147 -7.11 -4.58 -3.22
N LYS A 148 -6.35 -5.02 -4.23
CA LYS A 148 -4.99 -4.53 -4.48
C LYS A 148 -5.01 -3.10 -5.01
N HIS A 149 -5.94 -2.75 -5.92
CA HIS A 149 -6.11 -1.35 -6.35
C HIS A 149 -6.51 -0.43 -5.19
N GLU A 150 -7.48 -0.84 -4.36
CA GLU A 150 -7.86 -0.10 -3.15
C GLU A 150 -6.69 0.06 -2.19
N HIS A 151 -5.85 -0.98 -2.03
CA HIS A 151 -4.66 -0.91 -1.20
C HIS A 151 -3.68 0.17 -1.70
N GLU A 152 -3.42 0.26 -3.01
CA GLU A 152 -2.55 1.29 -3.55
C GLU A 152 -3.07 2.71 -3.28
N TYR A 153 -4.38 2.94 -3.36
CA TYR A 153 -5.00 4.20 -2.97
C TYR A 153 -4.67 4.55 -1.51
N TRP A 154 -4.87 3.61 -0.59
CA TRP A 154 -4.60 3.86 0.83
C TRP A 154 -3.11 3.96 1.16
N ILE A 155 -2.22 3.38 0.36
CA ILE A 155 -0.78 3.61 0.44
C ILE A 155 -0.44 5.03 0.00
N HIS A 156 -1.04 5.55 -1.07
CA HIS A 156 -0.90 6.97 -1.41
C HIS A 156 -1.38 7.87 -0.27
N MET A 157 -2.54 7.58 0.30
CA MET A 157 -3.11 8.32 1.43
C MET A 157 -2.21 8.30 2.67
N GLU A 158 -1.46 7.21 2.88
CA GLU A 158 -0.46 7.12 3.94
C GLU A 158 0.81 7.89 3.61
N ASN A 159 1.28 7.85 2.35
CA ASN A 159 2.50 8.52 1.90
C ASN A 159 2.33 10.05 1.81
N PHE A 160 1.16 10.50 1.34
CA PHE A 160 0.80 11.91 1.11
C PHE A 160 -0.52 12.27 1.80
N PRO A 161 -0.58 12.20 3.14
CA PRO A 161 -1.77 12.50 3.92
C PRO A 161 -2.05 14.01 3.90
N GLY A 162 -2.68 14.50 2.85
CA GLY A 162 -3.15 15.89 2.83
C GLY A 162 -4.42 16.07 3.70
N PRO A 163 -4.69 17.31 4.16
CA PRO A 163 -5.83 17.60 5.03
C PRO A 163 -7.21 17.41 4.38
N ARG A 164 -7.28 17.15 3.05
CA ARG A 164 -8.53 17.10 2.28
C ARG A 164 -9.02 15.69 1.92
N PHE A 165 -8.31 14.65 2.34
CA PHE A 165 -8.41 13.36 1.63
C PHE A 165 -9.06 12.21 2.42
N SER A 166 -9.32 12.35 3.73
CA SER A 166 -10.15 11.39 4.46
C SER A 166 -11.57 11.91 4.61
N THR A 167 -12.52 11.26 3.95
CA THR A 167 -13.93 11.61 4.15
C THR A 167 -14.41 11.11 5.51
N PRO A 168 -15.36 11.81 6.17
CA PRO A 168 -16.03 11.27 7.36
C PRO A 168 -16.61 9.86 7.13
N ASP A 169 -17.02 9.57 5.89
CA ASP A 169 -17.50 8.25 5.49
C ASP A 169 -16.42 7.16 5.50
N ASP A 170 -15.18 7.49 5.14
CA ASP A 170 -14.06 6.53 5.21
C ASP A 170 -13.75 6.10 6.64
N LEU A 171 -13.77 7.07 7.56
CA LEU A 171 -13.56 6.81 8.98
C LEU A 171 -14.72 5.97 9.55
N ARG A 172 -15.96 6.32 9.20
CA ARG A 172 -17.16 5.57 9.60
C ARG A 172 -17.10 4.13 9.09
N LEU A 173 -16.76 3.94 7.81
CA LEU A 173 -16.63 2.62 7.21
C LEU A 173 -15.49 1.82 7.86
N LEU A 174 -14.35 2.45 8.14
CA LEU A 174 -13.23 1.83 8.85
C LEU A 174 -13.67 1.29 10.22
N LYS A 175 -14.40 2.09 11.01
CA LYS A 175 -14.94 1.66 12.30
C LYS A 175 -15.86 0.44 12.15
N HIS A 176 -16.72 0.42 11.12
CA HIS A 176 -17.60 -0.73 10.85
C HIS A 176 -16.81 -1.98 10.48
N VAL A 177 -15.81 -1.86 9.60
CA VAL A 177 -14.96 -2.99 9.19
C VAL A 177 -14.17 -3.54 10.37
N LEU A 178 -13.60 -2.67 11.21
CA LEU A 178 -12.92 -3.07 12.43
C LEU A 178 -13.86 -3.84 13.37
N SER A 179 -15.05 -3.31 13.65
CA SER A 179 -16.04 -3.99 14.48
C SER A 179 -16.46 -5.35 13.92
N SER A 180 -16.67 -5.45 12.60
CA SER A 180 -16.96 -6.73 11.93
C SER A 180 -15.82 -7.73 12.07
N ASN A 181 -14.57 -7.29 11.91
CA ASN A 181 -13.40 -8.15 12.09
C ASN A 181 -13.26 -8.62 13.55
N ALA A 182 -13.62 -7.79 14.53
CA ALA A 182 -13.61 -8.19 15.93
C ALA A 182 -14.67 -9.25 16.23
N ILE A 183 -15.87 -9.11 15.66
CA ILE A 183 -16.93 -10.12 15.77
C ILE A 183 -16.45 -11.42 15.13
N ASP A 184 -15.95 -11.37 13.89
CA ASP A 184 -15.41 -12.53 13.19
C ASP A 184 -14.32 -13.24 14.01
N ALA A 185 -13.35 -12.49 14.55
CA ALA A 185 -12.29 -13.06 15.39
C ALA A 185 -12.78 -13.63 16.73
N LEU A 186 -13.93 -13.18 17.27
CA LEU A 186 -14.54 -13.74 18.47
C LEU A 186 -15.36 -14.99 18.18
N THR A 187 -16.00 -15.06 17.01
CA THR A 187 -16.93 -16.13 16.65
C THR A 187 -16.31 -17.22 15.80
N SER A 188 -15.16 -16.97 15.17
CA SER A 188 -14.48 -17.88 14.24
C SER A 188 -13.02 -18.07 14.62
N GLU A 189 -12.65 -19.32 14.96
CA GLU A 189 -11.24 -19.69 15.14
C GLU A 189 -10.42 -19.54 13.85
N GLY A 190 -11.09 -19.63 12.70
CA GLY A 190 -10.52 -19.50 11.35
C GLY A 190 -10.45 -18.06 10.84
N SER A 191 -10.76 -17.06 11.66
CA SER A 191 -10.83 -15.65 11.23
C SER A 191 -9.58 -15.20 10.46
N THR A 192 -9.80 -14.51 9.35
CA THR A 192 -8.74 -13.89 8.55
C THR A 192 -8.41 -12.45 9.01
N SER A 193 -8.94 -12.01 10.16
CA SER A 193 -8.66 -10.68 10.71
C SER A 193 -7.14 -10.47 10.86
N PRO A 194 -6.59 -9.32 10.41
CA PRO A 194 -5.17 -9.01 10.59
C PRO A 194 -4.78 -8.67 12.03
N MET A 195 -5.76 -8.47 12.91
CA MET A 195 -5.57 -7.94 14.25
C MET A 195 -6.38 -8.73 15.28
N SER A 196 -5.87 -8.80 16.51
CA SER A 196 -6.63 -9.34 17.63
C SER A 196 -7.79 -8.42 18.02
N VAL A 197 -8.76 -9.00 18.71
CA VAL A 197 -9.91 -8.26 19.28
C VAL A 197 -9.44 -7.10 20.17
N GLN A 198 -8.39 -7.31 20.98
CA GLN A 198 -7.84 -6.29 21.87
C GLN A 198 -7.19 -5.13 21.09
N GLN A 199 -6.45 -5.44 20.02
CA GLN A 199 -5.88 -4.43 19.13
C GLN A 199 -7.00 -3.62 18.45
N ILE A 200 -8.02 -4.29 17.92
CA ILE A 200 -9.18 -3.63 17.29
C ILE A 200 -9.88 -2.70 18.28
N GLN A 201 -10.14 -3.14 19.51
CA GLN A 201 -10.77 -2.30 20.55
C GLN A 201 -9.93 -1.07 20.89
N THR A 202 -8.60 -1.23 20.94
CA THR A 202 -7.68 -0.11 21.18
C THR A 202 -7.73 0.88 20.02
N HIS A 203 -7.69 0.41 18.78
CA HIS A 203 -7.80 1.27 17.61
C HIS A 203 -9.15 2.00 17.55
N LEU A 204 -10.27 1.31 17.77
CA LEU A 204 -11.59 1.93 17.82
C LEU A 204 -11.65 3.06 18.86
N LYS A 205 -11.13 2.81 20.07
CA LYS A 205 -11.05 3.84 21.12
C LYS A 205 -10.22 5.04 20.69
N SER A 206 -9.07 4.83 20.03
CA SER A 206 -8.26 5.93 19.48
C SER A 206 -9.02 6.72 18.41
N LEU A 207 -9.76 6.04 17.52
CA LEU A 207 -10.55 6.67 16.46
C LEU A 207 -11.73 7.51 16.97
N GLU A 208 -12.16 7.36 18.23
CA GLU A 208 -13.18 8.25 18.84
C GLU A 208 -12.65 9.67 19.09
N SER A 209 -11.33 9.84 19.21
CA SER A 209 -10.72 11.16 19.38
C SER A 209 -10.72 12.00 18.09
N PHE A 210 -11.00 11.38 16.94
CA PHE A 210 -10.98 12.07 15.66
C PHE A 210 -12.27 12.84 15.44
N SER A 211 -12.18 14.17 15.49
CA SER A 211 -13.30 15.09 15.24
C SER A 211 -13.70 15.11 13.75
N SER A 212 -14.76 15.84 13.41
CA SER A 212 -15.24 15.98 12.02
C SER A 212 -14.25 16.69 11.09
N GLY A 213 -13.31 17.48 11.62
CA GLY A 213 -12.22 18.08 10.85
C GLY A 213 -11.19 17.07 10.35
N GLY A 214 -10.63 17.29 9.17
CA GLY A 214 -9.52 16.51 8.63
C GLY A 214 -8.20 17.22 8.84
N ASP A 215 -7.26 16.59 9.54
CA ASP A 215 -5.85 16.99 9.54
C ASP A 215 -4.97 15.89 8.94
N ILE A 216 -3.68 16.20 8.78
CA ILE A 216 -2.68 15.29 8.25
C ILE A 216 -2.50 14.03 9.13
N HIS A 217 -2.54 14.17 10.45
CA HIS A 217 -2.31 13.07 11.39
C HIS A 217 -3.47 12.07 11.40
N LYS A 218 -4.70 12.57 11.33
CA LYS A 218 -5.92 11.78 11.21
C LYS A 218 -5.92 11.02 9.89
N THR A 219 -5.65 11.70 8.78
CA THR A 219 -5.62 11.07 7.44
C THR A 219 -4.59 9.94 7.40
N TYR A 220 -3.38 10.21 7.90
CA TYR A 220 -2.32 9.24 8.05
C TYR A 220 -2.72 8.04 8.92
N ALA A 221 -3.26 8.27 10.12
CA ALA A 221 -3.66 7.19 11.03
C ALA A 221 -4.77 6.31 10.44
N VAL A 222 -5.75 6.92 9.78
CA VAL A 222 -6.84 6.22 9.08
C VAL A 222 -6.28 5.40 7.92
N ALA A 223 -5.38 5.97 7.11
CA ALA A 223 -4.74 5.28 6.00
C ALA A 223 -3.93 4.06 6.45
N ARG A 224 -3.16 4.18 7.53
CA ARG A 224 -2.41 3.04 8.11
C ARG A 224 -3.31 1.88 8.50
N LEU A 225 -4.45 2.15 9.13
CA LEU A 225 -5.39 1.10 9.52
C LEU A 225 -6.06 0.45 8.31
N TRP A 226 -6.42 1.24 7.30
CA TRP A 226 -6.92 0.72 6.03
C TRP A 226 -5.88 -0.16 5.33
N ASN A 227 -4.61 0.23 5.30
CA ASN A 227 -3.54 -0.56 4.70
C ASN A 227 -3.38 -1.93 5.37
N LEU A 228 -3.47 -2.02 6.70
CA LEU A 228 -3.45 -3.31 7.40
C LEU A 228 -4.63 -4.22 6.99
N ILE A 229 -5.83 -3.64 6.88
CA ILE A 229 -7.04 -4.37 6.47
C ILE A 229 -6.93 -4.84 5.01
N LEU A 230 -6.52 -3.94 4.12
CA LEU A 230 -6.47 -4.20 2.69
C LEU A 230 -5.33 -5.15 2.33
N GLN A 231 -4.19 -5.05 3.00
CA GLN A 231 -3.12 -6.03 2.86
C GLN A 231 -3.61 -7.43 3.21
N SER A 232 -4.37 -7.59 4.30
CA SER A 232 -5.02 -8.87 4.63
C SER A 232 -6.00 -9.30 3.53
N ARG A 233 -6.83 -8.40 3.01
CA ARG A 233 -7.76 -8.71 1.91
C ARG A 233 -7.05 -9.15 0.64
N VAL A 234 -5.95 -8.50 0.26
CA VAL A 234 -5.12 -8.86 -0.89
C VAL A 234 -4.56 -10.27 -0.72
N ILE A 235 -3.97 -10.55 0.44
CA ILE A 235 -3.40 -11.85 0.78
C ILE A 235 -4.47 -12.96 0.74
N ASN A 236 -5.66 -12.68 1.26
CA ASN A 236 -6.78 -13.63 1.31
C ASN A 236 -7.61 -13.65 0.01
N LYS A 237 -7.16 -12.99 -1.07
CA LYS A 237 -7.87 -12.89 -2.36
C LYS A 237 -9.34 -12.45 -2.23
N TYR A 238 -9.60 -11.52 -1.30
CA TYR A 238 -10.95 -11.05 -0.96
C TYR A 238 -11.70 -10.54 -2.20
N GLY A 239 -12.97 -10.94 -2.34
CA GLY A 239 -13.83 -10.53 -3.45
C GLY A 239 -13.60 -11.27 -4.76
N THR A 240 -12.80 -12.34 -4.76
CA THR A 240 -12.60 -13.23 -5.91
C THR A 240 -13.24 -14.60 -5.67
N THR A 241 -13.33 -15.44 -6.70
CA THR A 241 -13.81 -16.83 -6.58
C THR A 241 -12.91 -17.70 -5.70
N ASP A 242 -11.63 -17.32 -5.58
CA ASP A 242 -10.61 -18.06 -4.84
C ASP A 242 -10.36 -17.46 -3.45
N ALA A 243 -11.31 -16.69 -2.92
CA ALA A 243 -11.17 -16.02 -1.63
C ALA A 243 -10.97 -17.04 -0.49
N ARG A 244 -9.95 -16.81 0.35
CA ARG A 244 -9.75 -17.58 1.58
C ARG A 244 -10.64 -17.02 2.68
N LEU A 245 -11.64 -17.81 3.06
CA LEU A 245 -12.60 -17.47 4.13
C LEU A 245 -12.16 -17.99 5.50
N ASP A 246 -11.26 -18.96 5.53
CA ASP A 246 -10.70 -19.54 6.75
C ASP A 246 -9.17 -19.58 6.65
N ARG A 247 -8.47 -19.00 7.62
CA ARG A 247 -7.00 -18.92 7.66
C ARG A 247 -6.31 -20.30 7.68
N PHE A 248 -7.01 -21.35 8.08
CA PHE A 248 -6.48 -22.71 8.11
C PHE A 248 -6.57 -23.42 6.77
N VAL A 249 -7.33 -22.88 5.81
CA VAL A 249 -7.36 -23.36 4.44
C VAL A 249 -6.13 -22.82 3.72
N SER A 250 -5.25 -23.72 3.29
CA SER A 250 -4.07 -23.35 2.52
C SER A 250 -4.49 -23.02 1.08
N ILE A 251 -4.13 -21.83 0.60
CA ILE A 251 -4.35 -21.41 -0.80
C ILE A 251 -3.22 -21.93 -1.71
N THR A 252 -2.14 -22.42 -1.11
CA THR A 252 -0.99 -23.02 -1.80
C THR A 252 -0.90 -24.50 -1.46
N ASP A 253 -0.43 -25.33 -2.39
CA ASP A 253 -0.17 -26.73 -2.07
C ASP A 253 0.88 -26.84 -0.94
N ASN A 254 0.55 -27.59 0.12
CA ASN A 254 1.39 -28.12 1.21
C ASN A 254 1.74 -27.24 2.43
N PRO A 255 1.64 -27.82 3.65
CA PRO A 255 2.83 -28.04 4.48
C PRO A 255 3.62 -29.27 3.98
N PRO A 256 4.95 -29.29 4.08
CA PRO A 256 5.76 -30.42 3.62
C PRO A 256 5.33 -31.72 4.32
N ILE A 257 5.00 -32.74 3.53
CA ILE A 257 4.65 -34.07 4.04
C ILE A 257 5.95 -34.78 4.44
N PHE A 258 6.02 -35.29 5.67
CA PHE A 258 7.15 -36.11 6.09
C PHE A 258 7.17 -37.42 5.28
N VAL A 259 8.23 -37.65 4.51
CA VAL A 259 8.44 -38.88 3.73
C VAL A 259 9.71 -39.61 4.19
N GLY A 260 9.74 -40.93 3.97
CA GLY A 260 10.91 -41.77 4.25
C GLY A 260 11.32 -41.80 5.73
N MET A 261 12.62 -41.65 6.00
CA MET A 261 13.22 -41.74 7.35
C MET A 261 12.60 -40.74 8.34
N TYR A 262 12.18 -39.56 7.87
CA TYR A 262 11.53 -38.56 8.72
C TYR A 262 10.14 -38.99 9.19
N ALA A 263 9.38 -39.73 8.38
CA ALA A 263 8.10 -40.30 8.79
C ALA A 263 8.28 -41.37 9.88
N PHE A 264 9.34 -42.17 9.77
CA PHE A 264 9.69 -43.19 10.77
C PHE A 264 10.12 -42.55 12.10
N ILE A 265 11.01 -41.56 12.06
CA ILE A 265 11.43 -40.80 13.26
C ILE A 265 10.22 -40.12 13.90
N ALA A 266 9.32 -39.52 13.11
CA ALA A 266 8.11 -38.92 13.63
C ALA A 266 7.20 -39.94 14.32
N LYS A 267 7.10 -41.18 13.80
CA LYS A 267 6.35 -42.27 14.44
C LYS A 267 6.98 -42.70 15.76
N LEU A 268 8.31 -42.81 15.82
CA LEU A 268 9.06 -43.11 17.05
C LEU A 268 8.87 -42.03 18.11
N MET A 269 8.78 -40.77 17.69
CA MET A 269 8.47 -39.63 18.56
C MET A 269 6.96 -39.42 18.79
N PHE A 270 6.15 -40.47 18.70
CA PHE A 270 4.70 -40.45 18.94
C PHE A 270 3.94 -39.37 18.14
N LYS A 271 4.35 -39.15 16.88
CA LYS A 271 3.81 -38.12 15.97
C LYS A 271 3.94 -36.68 16.48
N ARG A 272 4.70 -36.42 17.56
CA ARG A 272 4.95 -35.05 18.05
C ARG A 272 5.51 -34.10 16.99
N PRO A 273 6.42 -34.53 16.08
CA PRO A 273 6.88 -33.67 14.99
C PRO A 273 5.77 -33.26 14.02
N HIS A 274 4.78 -34.12 13.77
CA HIS A 274 3.61 -33.76 12.92
C HIS A 274 2.73 -32.73 13.63
N THR A 275 2.47 -32.91 14.92
CA THR A 275 1.70 -31.93 15.71
C THR A 275 2.43 -30.59 15.78
N HIS A 276 3.75 -30.59 15.93
CA HIS A 276 4.57 -29.39 15.96
C HIS A 276 4.61 -28.67 14.61
N LEU A 277 4.82 -29.41 13.51
CA LEU A 277 4.71 -28.85 12.16
C LEU A 277 3.31 -28.32 11.88
N GLY A 278 2.25 -29.02 12.29
CA GLY A 278 0.88 -28.55 12.14
C GLY A 278 0.57 -27.30 12.96
N ARG A 279 1.21 -27.09 14.13
CA ARG A 279 1.11 -25.83 14.90
C ARG A 279 1.91 -24.71 14.22
N CYS A 280 3.11 -25.04 13.72
CA CYS A 280 3.96 -24.12 12.99
C CYS A 280 3.28 -23.65 11.69
N SER A 281 2.71 -24.56 10.91
CA SER A 281 1.98 -24.25 9.67
C SER A 281 0.70 -23.45 9.92
N ARG A 282 0.05 -23.63 11.08
CA ARG A 282 -1.09 -22.80 11.49
C ARG A 282 -0.67 -21.39 11.94
N ALA A 283 0.50 -21.25 12.55
CA ALA A 283 1.08 -19.95 12.89
C ALA A 283 1.74 -19.26 11.67
N TRP A 284 2.05 -20.03 10.63
CA TRP A 284 2.72 -19.64 9.38
C TRP A 284 1.91 -20.14 8.17
N ALA A 285 0.61 -19.83 8.13
CA ALA A 285 -0.23 -20.27 7.02
C ALA A 285 0.15 -19.48 5.75
N ASP A 286 0.46 -20.19 4.67
CA ASP A 286 0.74 -19.62 3.33
C ASP A 286 1.81 -18.50 3.31
N ARG A 287 2.87 -18.64 4.12
CA ARG A 287 3.95 -17.63 4.28
C ARG A 287 3.54 -16.32 4.94
N ILE A 288 2.40 -16.30 5.62
CA ILE A 288 1.93 -15.17 6.41
C ILE A 288 2.06 -15.52 7.89
N ALA A 289 2.98 -14.84 8.58
CA ALA A 289 3.08 -14.91 10.03
C ALA A 289 2.08 -13.94 10.67
N TYR A 290 0.94 -14.44 11.11
CA TYR A 290 0.04 -13.64 11.94
C TYR A 290 0.76 -13.35 13.26
N THR A 291 1.09 -12.09 13.54
CA THR A 291 2.00 -11.71 14.64
C THR A 291 1.56 -12.27 15.99
N GLU A 292 0.25 -12.29 16.26
CA GLU A 292 -0.32 -12.83 17.50
C GLU A 292 -0.20 -14.35 17.59
N GLU A 293 -0.50 -15.07 16.51
CA GLU A 293 -0.38 -16.55 16.48
C GLU A 293 1.09 -16.98 16.52
N TRP A 294 1.97 -16.23 15.86
CA TRP A 294 3.41 -16.42 15.96
C TRP A 294 3.91 -16.19 17.38
N ARG A 295 3.42 -15.16 18.07
CA ARG A 295 3.77 -14.89 19.47
C ARG A 295 3.27 -16.00 20.40
N LYS A 296 2.03 -16.47 20.23
CA LYS A 296 1.47 -17.61 20.97
C LYS A 296 2.26 -18.89 20.72
N PHE A 297 2.60 -19.17 19.46
CA PHE A 297 3.43 -20.30 19.07
C PHE A 297 4.80 -20.23 19.76
N LYS A 298 5.48 -19.09 19.68
CA LYS A 298 6.79 -18.87 20.33
C LYS A 298 6.71 -19.07 21.85
N ALA A 299 5.71 -18.47 22.51
CA ALA A 299 5.53 -18.59 23.95
C ALA A 299 5.25 -20.03 24.39
N THR A 300 4.45 -20.76 23.61
CA THR A 300 4.17 -22.18 23.85
C THR A 300 5.43 -23.02 23.70
N ASN A 301 6.19 -22.83 22.62
CA ASN A 301 7.48 -23.48 22.43
C ASN A 301 8.41 -23.19 23.59
N GLU A 302 8.62 -21.92 23.94
CA GLU A 302 9.55 -21.55 25.01
C GLU A 302 9.21 -22.23 26.34
N LYS A 303 7.91 -22.35 26.66
CA LYS A 303 7.45 -23.10 27.84
C LYS A 303 7.77 -24.60 27.74
N GLU A 304 7.49 -25.24 26.60
CA GLU A 304 7.78 -26.66 26.36
C GLU A 304 9.29 -26.94 26.46
N TRP A 305 10.14 -26.11 25.83
CA TRP A 305 11.60 -26.25 25.88
C TRP A 305 12.16 -26.05 27.28
N LYS A 306 11.64 -25.08 28.05
CA LYS A 306 12.01 -24.90 29.47
C LYS A 306 11.66 -26.13 30.33
N GLN A 307 10.55 -26.82 30.03
CA GLN A 307 10.18 -28.06 30.73
C GLN A 307 11.13 -29.22 30.37
N VAL A 308 11.46 -29.38 29.09
CA VAL A 308 12.42 -30.41 28.65
C VAL A 308 13.81 -30.17 29.25
N ALA A 309 14.30 -28.93 29.22
CA ALA A 309 15.60 -28.59 29.79
C ALA A 309 15.70 -28.91 31.29
N LYS A 310 14.61 -28.70 32.05
CA LYS A 310 14.55 -29.09 33.46
C LYS A 310 14.60 -30.61 33.67
N LEU A 311 13.96 -31.37 32.80
CA LEU A 311 13.92 -32.84 32.87
C LEU A 311 15.22 -33.51 32.42
N VAL A 312 16.03 -32.84 31.59
CA VAL A 312 17.32 -33.37 31.12
C VAL A 312 18.50 -32.87 31.97
N GLY A 313 18.32 -31.76 32.69
CA GLY A 313 19.30 -31.22 33.64
C GLY A 313 19.11 -31.68 35.09
N SER A 314 18.26 -32.68 35.33
CA SER A 314 18.11 -33.41 36.61
C SER A 314 18.48 -34.87 36.42
#